data_AF-A0A2I0PT07-F1
#
_entry.id   AF-A0A2I0PT07-F1
#
_cell.length_a   1.000
_cell.length_b   1.000
_cell.length_c   1.000
_cell.angle_alpha   90.00
_cell.angle_beta   90.00
_cell.angle_gamma   90.00
#
_symmetry.space_group_name_H-M   'P 1'
#
loop_
_entity.id
_entity.type
_entity.pdbx_description
1 polymer ?
#
loop_
_entity_poly.entity_id
_entity_poly.type
_entity_poly.pdbx_seq_one_letter_code
_entity_poly.pdbx_strand_id
1 'polypeptide(L)'
;MSENNEIIKQNVLNRDLLLEIILTAIFISFGLNLIASSFSNLNEFNTIMFFIGTIIVISSAIVLIYNNFKKFNRTITLKGFIVYDSKENKLINVDNYGLSNELVNNLKSAFEEDKSLKEIWDDAPLRYIFSPHEIEEYATSAKEIIEESFEYFIFHRLSSTLHHFFNINDFKDLKIYEREDIPDVLLDNRFLNLFSKPMDQREAFKDSLEEEKEAGVFFESKGEETLFLRYDKTGALYRRLHLVLPAGTSIKRHDPHGIVLESNHIVLNFDIIFDGYNTVLPEYFQKYYLGLDLEFISENEWLDILRFQVFEIKLKIDVKFKIRSLFSNTVWNYNKWLDTYLNSLKKEISRDYFFESINWEQTKTLLYIMEKKRK
;
A
#
# COMPACT_ATOMS: atom_id res chain seq x y z
N MET A 1 -15.07 13.99 17.02
CA MET A 1 -14.60 15.40 16.90
C MET A 1 -13.87 15.67 15.56
N SER A 2 -13.64 14.68 14.70
CA SER A 2 -12.99 14.84 13.38
C SER A 2 -13.94 15.29 12.26
N GLU A 3 -15.22 14.88 12.28
CA GLU A 3 -16.21 15.23 11.24
C GLU A 3 -16.43 16.73 11.04
N ASN A 4 -16.52 17.52 12.13
CA ASN A 4 -16.72 18.98 12.02
C ASN A 4 -15.52 19.68 11.36
N ASN A 5 -14.31 19.13 11.50
CA ASN A 5 -13.12 19.67 10.85
C ASN A 5 -13.07 19.31 9.36
N GLU A 6 -13.65 18.18 8.95
CA GLU A 6 -13.74 17.79 7.54
C GLU A 6 -14.72 18.69 6.79
N ILE A 7 -15.90 18.98 7.35
CA ILE A 7 -16.88 19.88 6.72
C ILE A 7 -16.31 21.29 6.53
N ILE A 8 -15.64 21.84 7.54
CA ILE A 8 -15.02 23.18 7.46
C ILE A 8 -13.88 23.16 6.43
N LYS A 9 -13.02 22.16 6.44
CA LYS A 9 -11.94 22.02 5.43
C LYS A 9 -12.50 21.89 4.02
N GLN A 10 -13.56 21.09 3.83
CA GLN A 10 -14.21 20.89 2.53
C GLN A 10 -14.84 22.19 2.01
N ASN A 11 -15.48 22.97 2.90
CA ASN A 11 -16.07 24.25 2.53
C ASN A 11 -15.03 25.32 2.19
N VAL A 12 -13.90 25.35 2.90
CA VAL A 12 -12.77 26.24 2.57
C VAL A 12 -12.15 25.85 1.23
N LEU A 13 -11.89 24.56 1.00
CA LEU A 13 -11.38 24.04 -0.28
C LEU A 13 -12.30 24.39 -1.46
N ASN A 14 -13.62 24.23 -1.29
CA ASN A 14 -14.60 24.56 -2.31
C ASN A 14 -14.65 26.07 -2.60
N ARG A 15 -14.50 26.91 -1.57
CA ARG A 15 -14.44 28.37 -1.73
C ARG A 15 -13.18 28.81 -2.46
N ASP A 16 -12.03 28.25 -2.12
CA ASP A 16 -10.76 28.57 -2.79
C ASP A 16 -10.79 28.14 -4.26
N LEU A 17 -11.37 26.97 -4.56
CA LEU A 17 -11.59 26.49 -5.93
C LEU A 17 -12.49 27.45 -6.72
N LEU A 18 -13.60 27.90 -6.12
CA LEU A 18 -14.53 28.84 -6.76
C LEU A 18 -13.87 30.18 -7.06
N LEU A 19 -13.11 30.75 -6.12
CA LEU A 19 -12.37 31.99 -6.31
C LEU A 19 -11.31 31.85 -7.40
N GLU A 20 -10.57 30.74 -7.41
CA GLU A 20 -9.58 30.42 -8.43
C GLU A 20 -10.20 30.37 -9.83
N ILE A 21 -11.34 29.70 -9.99
CA ILE A 21 -12.07 29.60 -11.26
C ILE A 21 -12.56 30.97 -11.72
N ILE A 22 -13.17 31.76 -10.82
CA ILE A 22 -13.70 33.10 -11.15
C ILE A 22 -12.57 34.04 -11.58
N LEU A 23 -11.47 34.09 -10.82
CA LEU A 23 -10.31 34.93 -11.17
C LEU A 23 -9.71 34.52 -12.51
N THR A 24 -9.54 33.22 -12.74
CA THR A 24 -9.03 32.70 -14.02
C THR A 24 -9.94 33.10 -15.18
N ALA A 25 -11.27 33.01 -15.01
CA ALA A 25 -12.23 33.42 -16.03
C ALA A 25 -12.15 34.93 -16.34
N ILE A 26 -11.97 35.77 -15.32
CA ILE A 26 -11.78 37.22 -15.49
C ILE A 26 -10.51 37.51 -16.30
N PHE A 27 -9.39 36.88 -15.96
CA PHE A 27 -8.13 37.09 -16.68
C PHE A 27 -8.19 36.58 -18.12
N ILE A 28 -8.79 35.41 -18.36
CA ILE A 28 -9.00 34.88 -19.72
C ILE A 28 -9.87 35.85 -20.53
N SER A 29 -10.99 36.32 -19.97
CA SER A 29 -11.87 37.29 -20.62
C SER A 29 -11.15 38.60 -20.96
N PHE A 30 -10.37 39.13 -20.02
CA PHE A 30 -9.56 40.33 -20.25
C PHE A 30 -8.51 40.13 -21.34
N GLY A 31 -7.79 39.00 -21.33
CA GLY A 31 -6.81 38.67 -22.37
C GLY A 31 -7.44 38.51 -23.75
N LEU A 32 -8.60 37.85 -23.84
CA LEU A 32 -9.37 37.72 -25.09
C LEU A 32 -9.83 39.09 -25.62
N ASN A 33 -10.26 40.00 -24.76
CA ASN A 33 -10.64 41.36 -25.16
C ASN A 33 -9.45 42.15 -25.72
N LEU A 34 -8.25 41.99 -25.17
CA LEU A 34 -7.04 42.60 -25.72
C LEU A 34 -6.66 42.02 -27.09
N ILE A 35 -6.79 40.70 -27.26
CA ILE A 35 -6.59 40.03 -28.55
C ILE A 35 -7.61 40.56 -29.56
N ALA A 36 -8.91 40.61 -29.22
CA ALA A 36 -9.94 41.11 -30.12
C ALA A 36 -9.70 42.59 -30.51
N SER A 37 -9.29 43.42 -29.54
CA SER A 37 -8.95 44.83 -29.77
C SER A 37 -7.79 45.00 -30.74
N SER A 38 -6.82 44.07 -30.77
CA SER A 38 -5.70 44.12 -31.72
C SER A 38 -6.12 44.01 -33.20
N PHE A 39 -7.30 43.44 -33.47
CA PHE A 39 -7.88 43.29 -34.82
C PHE A 39 -8.91 44.37 -35.18
N SER A 40 -9.27 45.26 -34.25
CA SER A 40 -10.36 46.24 -34.43
C SER A 40 -10.04 47.34 -35.46
N ASN A 41 -8.76 47.66 -35.66
CA ASN A 41 -8.31 48.60 -36.68
C ASN A 41 -7.95 47.84 -37.96
N LEU A 42 -8.79 47.98 -39.00
CA LEU A 42 -8.62 47.29 -40.30
C LEU A 42 -7.30 47.61 -41.02
N ASN A 43 -6.62 48.70 -40.66
CA ASN A 43 -5.41 49.16 -41.35
C ASN A 43 -4.11 48.96 -40.56
N GLU A 44 -4.16 48.75 -39.24
CA GLU A 44 -2.96 48.60 -38.40
C GLU A 44 -3.19 47.60 -37.26
N PHE A 45 -2.47 46.47 -37.33
CA PHE A 45 -2.51 45.44 -36.31
C PHE A 45 -1.71 45.86 -35.06
N ASN A 46 -2.37 45.94 -33.91
CA ASN A 46 -1.69 46.29 -32.65
C ASN A 46 -0.99 45.07 -32.04
N THR A 47 0.25 44.88 -32.47
CA THR A 47 1.12 43.75 -32.07
C THR A 47 1.31 43.66 -30.55
N ILE A 48 1.39 44.78 -29.85
CA ILE A 48 1.59 44.82 -28.39
C ILE A 48 0.36 44.27 -27.66
N MET A 49 -0.85 44.73 -28.02
CA MET A 49 -2.08 44.23 -27.42
C MET A 49 -2.29 42.74 -27.66
N PHE A 50 -1.94 42.26 -28.86
CA PHE A 50 -2.00 40.84 -29.19
C PHE A 50 -1.09 39.98 -28.30
N PHE A 51 0.18 40.37 -28.15
CA PHE A 51 1.13 39.63 -27.32
C PHE A 51 0.76 39.67 -25.84
N ILE A 52 0.39 40.84 -25.30
CA ILE A 52 -0.05 40.96 -23.91
C ILE A 52 -1.29 40.09 -23.67
N GLY A 53 -2.30 40.17 -24.54
CA GLY A 53 -3.51 39.36 -24.42
C GLY A 53 -3.21 37.86 -24.46
N THR A 54 -2.34 37.43 -25.37
CA THR A 54 -1.93 36.02 -25.50
C THR A 54 -1.16 35.53 -24.27
N ILE A 55 -0.24 36.32 -23.73
CA ILE A 55 0.49 35.99 -22.50
C ILE A 55 -0.49 35.85 -21.32
N ILE A 56 -1.47 36.75 -21.20
CA ILE A 56 -2.47 36.69 -20.12
C ILE A 56 -3.31 35.41 -20.23
N VAL A 57 -3.78 35.05 -21.43
CA VAL A 57 -4.57 33.83 -21.64
C VAL A 57 -3.73 32.58 -21.36
N ILE A 58 -2.51 32.50 -21.91
CA ILE A 58 -1.64 31.33 -21.73
C ILE A 58 -1.23 31.16 -20.26
N SER A 59 -0.82 32.24 -19.59
CA SER A 59 -0.42 32.18 -18.18
C SER A 59 -1.59 31.78 -17.27
N SER A 60 -2.79 32.32 -17.52
CA SER A 60 -3.99 31.94 -16.77
C SER A 60 -4.34 30.47 -16.94
N ALA A 61 -4.25 29.95 -18.18
CA ALA A 61 -4.47 28.54 -18.46
C ALA A 61 -3.41 27.65 -17.79
N ILE A 62 -2.12 28.04 -17.84
CA ILE A 62 -1.03 27.31 -17.20
C ILE A 62 -1.23 27.25 -15.68
N VAL A 63 -1.59 28.36 -15.04
CA VAL A 63 -1.83 28.41 -13.59
C VAL A 63 -2.98 27.48 -13.20
N LEU A 64 -4.10 27.53 -13.93
CA LEU A 64 -5.26 26.67 -13.66
C LEU A 64 -4.90 25.18 -13.82
N ILE A 65 -4.17 24.83 -14.88
CA ILE A 65 -3.71 23.46 -15.12
C ILE A 65 -2.77 23.03 -13.99
N TYR A 66 -1.78 23.84 -13.65
CA TYR A 66 -0.77 23.52 -12.63
C TYR A 66 -1.38 23.33 -11.23
N ASN A 67 -2.26 24.24 -10.82
CA ASN A 67 -2.86 24.19 -9.49
C ASN A 67 -3.82 23.01 -9.35
N ASN A 68 -4.60 22.68 -10.39
CA ASN A 68 -5.42 21.48 -10.38
C ASN A 68 -4.59 20.20 -10.49
N PHE A 69 -3.48 20.24 -11.25
CA PHE A 69 -2.57 19.10 -11.37
C PHE A 69 -1.93 18.71 -10.04
N LYS A 70 -1.49 19.71 -9.26
CA LYS A 70 -0.89 19.49 -7.94
C LYS A 70 -1.85 18.76 -6.99
N LYS A 71 -3.16 18.96 -7.12
CA LYS A 71 -4.19 18.32 -6.28
C LYS A 71 -4.33 16.81 -6.57
N PHE A 72 -3.94 16.33 -7.74
CA PHE A 72 -3.97 14.90 -8.08
C PHE A 72 -2.79 14.12 -7.50
N ASN A 73 -1.68 14.81 -7.21
CA ASN A 73 -0.53 14.19 -6.57
C ASN A 73 -0.79 14.07 -5.07
N ARG A 74 -0.79 12.84 -4.56
CA ARG A 74 -1.10 12.57 -3.15
C ARG A 74 -0.12 11.58 -2.56
N THR A 75 0.28 11.84 -1.33
CA THR A 75 1.00 10.90 -0.47
C THR A 75 0.01 10.37 0.55
N ILE A 76 -0.13 9.05 0.61
CA ILE A 76 -0.98 8.36 1.57
C ILE A 76 -0.07 7.61 2.52
N THR A 77 -0.25 7.79 3.81
CA THR A 77 0.48 7.02 4.83
C THR A 77 -0.52 6.22 5.64
N LEU A 78 -0.42 4.90 5.52
CA LEU A 78 -1.21 3.95 6.31
C LEU A 78 -0.34 3.46 7.46
N LYS A 79 -0.83 3.61 8.68
CA LYS A 79 -0.17 3.10 9.89
C LYS A 79 -0.86 1.83 10.34
N GLY A 80 -0.10 0.74 10.42
CA GLY A 80 -0.53 -0.52 10.98
C GLY A 80 0.24 -0.87 12.25
N PHE A 81 -0.09 -2.02 12.81
CA PHE A 81 0.64 -2.59 13.95
C PHE A 81 0.82 -4.08 13.79
N ILE A 82 1.84 -4.62 14.45
CA ILE A 82 2.06 -6.06 14.60
C ILE A 82 2.23 -6.39 16.08
N VAL A 83 1.77 -7.57 16.49
CA VAL A 83 1.94 -8.07 17.85
C VAL A 83 2.94 -9.21 17.80
N TYR A 84 3.96 -9.17 18.64
CA TYR A 84 5.07 -10.11 18.66
C TYR A 84 5.22 -10.73 20.05
N ASP A 85 5.29 -12.06 20.11
CA ASP A 85 5.58 -12.81 21.33
C ASP A 85 7.09 -13.07 21.42
N SER A 86 7.75 -12.33 22.31
CA SER A 86 9.19 -12.36 22.53
C SER A 86 9.70 -13.66 23.12
N LYS A 87 8.82 -14.43 23.78
CA LYS A 87 9.14 -15.74 24.36
C LYS A 87 9.19 -16.81 23.27
N GLU A 88 8.21 -16.77 22.39
CA GLU A 88 7.98 -17.78 21.35
C GLU A 88 8.60 -17.41 20.00
N ASN A 89 9.22 -16.22 19.89
CA ASN A 89 9.76 -15.63 18.68
C ASN A 89 8.79 -15.68 17.48
N LYS A 90 7.53 -15.28 17.70
CA LYS A 90 6.49 -15.36 16.65
C LYS A 90 5.57 -14.16 16.66
N LEU A 91 5.04 -13.83 15.47
CA LEU A 91 3.93 -12.89 15.37
C LEU A 91 2.64 -13.52 15.90
N ILE A 92 1.86 -12.74 16.62
CA ILE A 92 0.52 -13.11 17.09
C ILE A 92 -0.50 -12.63 16.06
N ASN A 93 -1.40 -13.55 15.70
CA ASN A 93 -2.51 -13.24 14.82
C ASN A 93 -3.54 -12.37 15.53
N VAL A 94 -3.95 -11.28 14.88
CA VAL A 94 -5.06 -10.43 15.31
C VAL A 94 -6.24 -10.71 14.41
N ASP A 95 -7.25 -11.36 14.95
CA ASP A 95 -8.43 -11.75 14.17
C ASP A 95 -9.08 -10.56 13.48
N ASN A 96 -9.58 -10.78 12.26
CA ASN A 96 -10.17 -9.75 11.38
C ASN A 96 -9.24 -8.59 11.00
N TYR A 97 -7.94 -8.63 11.33
CA TYR A 97 -6.98 -7.62 10.92
C TYR A 97 -6.12 -8.12 9.75
N GLY A 98 -6.39 -7.60 8.55
CA GLY A 98 -5.80 -8.09 7.29
C GLY A 98 -4.27 -8.11 7.29
N LEU A 99 -3.63 -7.04 7.75
CA LEU A 99 -2.17 -6.96 7.85
C LEU A 99 -1.59 -8.06 8.75
N SER A 100 -2.14 -8.23 9.96
CA SER A 100 -1.64 -9.23 10.91
C SER A 100 -1.81 -10.65 10.36
N ASN A 101 -2.99 -10.96 9.83
CA ASN A 101 -3.29 -12.27 9.24
C ASN A 101 -2.32 -12.62 8.10
N GLU A 102 -2.10 -11.69 7.16
CA GLU A 102 -1.25 -11.94 6.00
C GLU A 102 0.23 -12.08 6.39
N LEU A 103 0.75 -11.23 7.27
CA LEU A 103 2.14 -11.35 7.74
C LEU A 103 2.38 -12.67 8.49
N VAL A 104 1.49 -13.06 9.40
CA VAL A 104 1.58 -14.33 10.14
C VAL A 104 1.56 -15.52 9.17
N ASN A 105 0.63 -15.51 8.21
CA ASN A 105 0.50 -16.59 7.23
C ASN A 105 1.71 -16.68 6.30
N ASN A 106 2.22 -15.53 5.84
CA ASN A 106 3.41 -15.48 4.99
C ASN A 106 4.64 -16.01 5.73
N LEU A 107 4.89 -15.56 6.96
CA LEU A 107 6.03 -16.05 7.76
C LEU A 107 5.91 -17.54 8.01
N LYS A 108 4.74 -18.00 8.46
CA LYS A 108 4.50 -19.42 8.69
C LYS A 108 4.77 -20.25 7.43
N SER A 109 4.18 -19.88 6.30
CA SER A 109 4.34 -20.63 5.04
C SER A 109 5.79 -20.61 4.54
N ALA A 110 6.49 -19.49 4.71
CA ALA A 110 7.89 -19.37 4.30
C ALA A 110 8.82 -20.19 5.19
N PHE A 111 8.60 -20.20 6.51
CA PHE A 111 9.43 -20.96 7.46
C PHE A 111 9.23 -22.47 7.38
N GLU A 112 8.06 -22.95 6.93
CA GLU A 112 7.84 -24.38 6.67
C GLU A 112 8.65 -24.86 5.46
N GLU A 113 8.86 -23.99 4.46
CA GLU A 113 9.53 -24.36 3.21
C GLU A 113 11.03 -24.01 3.18
N ASP A 114 11.41 -22.86 3.73
CA ASP A 114 12.77 -22.35 3.74
C ASP A 114 13.31 -22.29 5.17
N LYS A 115 14.04 -23.34 5.55
CA LYS A 115 14.70 -23.45 6.86
C LYS A 115 15.74 -22.35 7.08
N SER A 116 16.42 -21.90 6.02
CA SER A 116 17.43 -20.85 6.13
C SER A 116 16.80 -19.51 6.52
N LEU A 117 15.60 -19.22 5.98
CA LEU A 117 14.85 -18.02 6.37
C LEU A 117 14.43 -18.06 7.84
N LYS A 118 14.07 -19.25 8.34
CA LYS A 118 13.73 -19.45 9.76
C LYS A 118 14.95 -19.28 10.67
N GLU A 119 16.10 -19.85 10.28
CA GLU A 119 17.36 -19.68 11.02
C GLU A 119 17.74 -18.20 11.14
N ILE A 120 17.65 -17.43 10.04
CA ILE A 120 17.90 -15.98 10.04
C ILE A 120 16.94 -15.23 11.00
N TRP A 121 15.67 -15.63 11.05
CA TRP A 121 14.68 -15.05 11.96
C TRP A 121 14.98 -15.38 13.43
N ASP A 122 15.44 -16.60 13.71
CA ASP A 122 15.74 -17.08 15.06
C ASP A 122 17.08 -16.53 15.60
N ASP A 123 18.04 -16.25 14.72
CA ASP A 123 19.35 -15.69 15.08
C ASP A 123 19.26 -14.22 15.52
N ALA A 124 18.38 -13.42 14.90
CA ALA A 124 18.24 -11.99 15.15
C ALA A 124 16.78 -11.55 15.41
N PRO A 125 16.16 -12.01 16.52
CA PRO A 125 14.73 -11.80 16.79
C PRO A 125 14.39 -10.34 17.09
N LEU A 126 13.12 -9.97 16.86
CA LEU A 126 12.64 -8.58 17.01
C LEU A 126 12.79 -8.00 18.43
N ARG A 127 12.88 -8.85 19.47
CA ARG A 127 13.10 -8.39 20.85
C ARG A 127 14.42 -7.61 21.02
N TYR A 128 15.40 -7.81 20.12
CA TYR A 128 16.70 -7.14 20.15
C TYR A 128 16.81 -5.92 19.23
N ILE A 129 15.69 -5.45 18.64
CA ILE A 129 15.73 -4.39 17.62
C ILE A 129 16.35 -3.05 18.09
N PHE A 130 16.42 -2.82 19.41
CA PHE A 130 17.09 -1.65 20.00
C PHE A 130 18.20 -2.02 21.00
N SER A 131 18.84 -3.18 20.86
CA SER A 131 19.90 -3.59 21.80
C SER A 131 21.06 -2.58 21.82
N PRO A 132 21.39 -1.97 22.98
CA PRO A 132 22.37 -0.89 23.07
C PRO A 132 23.84 -1.37 23.00
N HIS A 133 24.10 -2.67 22.84
CA HIS A 133 25.46 -3.22 22.91
C HIS A 133 26.23 -3.20 21.58
N GLU A 134 25.58 -3.01 20.42
CA GLU A 134 26.27 -3.00 19.12
C GLU A 134 25.61 -1.96 18.18
N ILE A 135 26.16 -0.74 18.18
CA ILE A 135 25.52 0.49 17.68
C ILE A 135 25.56 0.64 16.14
N GLU A 136 26.17 -0.25 15.37
CA GLU A 136 26.31 -0.03 13.91
C GLU A 136 25.95 -1.20 12.97
N GLU A 137 25.68 -2.44 13.44
CA GLU A 137 25.61 -3.61 12.54
C GLU A 137 24.28 -4.39 12.53
N TYR A 138 23.33 -4.09 13.43
CA TYR A 138 22.01 -4.77 13.44
C TYR A 138 20.88 -3.89 12.92
N ALA A 139 20.85 -3.67 11.61
CA ALA A 139 19.57 -3.76 10.93
C ALA A 139 19.12 -5.22 11.10
N THR A 140 18.29 -5.50 12.11
CA THR A 140 17.95 -6.88 12.47
C THR A 140 17.40 -7.62 11.25
N SER A 141 17.93 -8.80 10.90
CA SER A 141 17.44 -9.55 9.75
C SER A 141 15.95 -9.89 9.87
N ALA A 142 15.42 -9.99 11.09
CA ALA A 142 13.97 -10.07 11.34
C ALA A 142 13.20 -8.82 10.88
N LYS A 143 13.76 -7.61 11.01
CA LYS A 143 13.15 -6.38 10.47
C LYS A 143 13.01 -6.51 8.95
N GLU A 144 14.08 -6.88 8.26
CA GLU A 144 14.09 -7.04 6.81
C GLU A 144 13.06 -8.09 6.35
N ILE A 145 12.98 -9.22 7.06
CA ILE A 145 11.98 -10.27 6.84
C ILE A 145 10.54 -9.72 6.96
N ILE A 146 10.27 -8.86 7.95
CA ILE A 146 8.95 -8.20 8.09
C ILE A 146 8.68 -7.26 6.92
N GLU A 147 9.67 -6.45 6.52
CA GLU A 147 9.53 -5.49 5.43
C GLU A 147 9.27 -6.20 4.09
N GLU A 148 10.01 -7.27 3.79
CA GLU A 148 9.82 -8.09 2.58
C GLU A 148 8.47 -8.83 2.57
N SER A 149 8.05 -9.39 3.71
CA SER A 149 6.75 -10.06 3.85
C SER A 149 5.60 -9.05 3.68
N PHE A 150 5.75 -7.84 4.22
CA PHE A 150 4.77 -6.78 4.04
C PHE A 150 4.71 -6.33 2.60
N GLU A 151 5.85 -6.19 1.94
CA GLU A 151 5.92 -5.85 0.52
C GLU A 151 5.23 -6.88 -0.36
N TYR A 152 5.52 -8.15 -0.13
CA TYR A 152 4.86 -9.24 -0.82
C TYR A 152 3.33 -9.15 -0.66
N PHE A 153 2.83 -8.86 0.54
CA PHE A 153 1.40 -8.64 0.77
C PHE A 153 0.84 -7.48 -0.08
N ILE A 154 1.51 -6.32 -0.10
CA ILE A 154 1.10 -5.16 -0.90
C ILE A 154 1.04 -5.50 -2.38
N PHE A 155 2.09 -6.15 -2.88
CA PHE A 155 2.24 -6.49 -4.28
C PHE A 155 1.23 -7.56 -4.73
N HIS A 156 0.97 -8.55 -3.87
CA HIS A 156 -0.03 -9.56 -4.13
C HIS A 156 -1.46 -8.99 -4.16
N ARG A 157 -1.79 -8.08 -3.23
CA ARG A 157 -3.08 -7.37 -3.26
C ARG A 157 -3.24 -6.51 -4.51
N LEU A 158 -2.15 -5.93 -4.99
CA LEU A 158 -2.14 -5.19 -6.24
C LEU A 158 -2.46 -6.13 -7.41
N SER A 159 -1.73 -7.23 -7.55
CA SER A 159 -1.97 -8.25 -8.58
C SER A 159 -3.43 -8.72 -8.61
N SER A 160 -3.98 -9.03 -7.44
CA SER A 160 -5.38 -9.47 -7.31
C SER A 160 -6.37 -8.38 -7.74
N THR A 161 -6.15 -7.13 -7.31
CA THR A 161 -7.02 -5.99 -7.65
C THR A 161 -6.99 -5.68 -9.14
N LEU A 162 -5.80 -5.68 -9.74
CA LEU A 162 -5.62 -5.44 -11.17
C LEU A 162 -6.25 -6.54 -12.01
N HIS A 163 -6.05 -7.80 -11.63
CA HIS A 163 -6.66 -8.93 -12.32
C HIS A 163 -8.19 -8.79 -12.32
N HIS A 164 -8.81 -8.58 -11.15
CA HIS A 164 -10.26 -8.40 -11.07
C HIS A 164 -10.75 -7.20 -11.89
N PHE A 165 -10.07 -6.06 -11.78
CA PHE A 165 -10.46 -4.84 -12.48
C PHE A 165 -10.38 -4.97 -14.01
N PHE A 166 -9.27 -5.48 -14.52
CA PHE A 166 -9.05 -5.61 -15.97
C PHE A 166 -9.75 -6.82 -16.59
N ASN A 167 -10.14 -7.83 -15.79
CA ASN A 167 -10.96 -8.93 -16.31
C ASN A 167 -12.43 -8.52 -16.51
N ILE A 168 -12.95 -7.63 -15.65
CA ILE A 168 -14.34 -7.13 -15.78
C ILE A 168 -14.48 -6.10 -16.91
N ASN A 169 -13.45 -5.30 -17.14
CA ASN A 169 -13.50 -4.19 -18.07
C ASN A 169 -12.65 -4.53 -19.32
N ASP A 170 -13.29 -4.54 -20.50
CA ASP A 170 -12.64 -4.87 -21.77
C ASP A 170 -11.71 -3.73 -22.26
N PHE A 171 -10.55 -3.63 -21.62
CA PHE A 171 -9.51 -2.65 -21.94
C PHE A 171 -8.55 -3.19 -22.99
N LYS A 172 -8.07 -2.30 -23.87
CA LYS A 172 -7.08 -2.62 -24.92
C LYS A 172 -5.66 -2.40 -24.39
N ASP A 173 -4.67 -2.98 -25.07
CA ASP A 173 -3.25 -2.71 -24.81
C ASP A 173 -2.77 -3.03 -23.38
N LEU A 174 -3.21 -4.17 -22.85
CA LEU A 174 -2.74 -4.72 -21.59
C LEU A 174 -1.59 -5.70 -21.81
N LYS A 175 -0.61 -5.68 -20.90
CA LYS A 175 0.43 -6.71 -20.79
C LYS A 175 0.30 -7.40 -19.43
N ILE A 176 0.43 -8.73 -19.44
CA ILE A 176 0.60 -9.53 -18.23
C ILE A 176 2.11 -9.54 -17.94
N TYR A 177 2.49 -9.09 -16.75
CA TYR A 177 3.86 -9.16 -16.27
C TYR A 177 4.00 -10.38 -15.37
N GLU A 178 4.92 -11.25 -15.75
CA GLU A 178 5.27 -12.48 -15.03
C GLU A 178 6.67 -12.36 -14.42
N ARG A 179 7.26 -13.48 -13.99
CA ARG A 179 8.51 -13.45 -13.25
C ARG A 179 9.68 -12.91 -14.07
N GLU A 180 9.70 -13.28 -15.34
CA GLU A 180 10.73 -12.92 -16.31
C GLU A 180 10.70 -11.42 -16.63
N ASP A 181 9.58 -10.75 -16.37
CA ASP A 181 9.40 -9.32 -16.66
C ASP A 181 9.85 -8.40 -15.51
N ILE A 182 10.03 -8.91 -14.29
CA ILE A 182 10.42 -8.12 -13.11
C ILE A 182 11.56 -8.75 -12.29
N PRO A 183 12.67 -9.16 -12.93
CA PRO A 183 13.74 -9.91 -12.27
C PRO A 183 14.33 -9.16 -11.07
N ASP A 184 14.56 -7.86 -11.20
CA ASP A 184 15.18 -7.03 -10.15
C ASP A 184 14.31 -6.98 -8.87
N VAL A 185 12.99 -6.90 -9.02
CA VAL A 185 12.06 -6.88 -7.87
C VAL A 185 11.93 -8.27 -7.23
N LEU A 186 12.05 -9.32 -8.03
CA LEU A 186 11.97 -10.71 -7.55
C LEU A 186 13.21 -11.14 -6.79
N LEU A 187 14.40 -10.78 -7.26
CA LEU A 187 15.65 -11.24 -6.67
C LEU A 187 15.86 -10.66 -5.26
N ASP A 188 15.38 -9.45 -5.01
CA ASP A 188 15.60 -8.73 -3.75
C ASP A 188 14.56 -9.05 -2.66
N ASN A 189 13.46 -9.73 -2.98
CA ASN A 189 12.40 -10.06 -2.01
C ASN A 189 12.24 -11.58 -1.88
N ARG A 190 12.63 -12.14 -0.73
CA ARG A 190 12.66 -13.60 -0.50
C ARG A 190 11.28 -14.22 -0.57
N PHE A 191 10.26 -13.53 -0.04
CA PHE A 191 8.87 -14.01 -0.07
C PHE A 191 8.30 -14.03 -1.49
N LEU A 192 8.51 -12.94 -2.24
CA LEU A 192 8.03 -12.85 -3.62
C LEU A 192 8.72 -13.92 -4.48
N ASN A 193 10.03 -14.10 -4.32
CA ASN A 193 10.78 -15.13 -5.03
C ASN A 193 10.28 -16.54 -4.68
N LEU A 194 10.18 -16.87 -3.39
CA LEU A 194 9.78 -18.19 -2.91
C LEU A 194 8.37 -18.55 -3.35
N PHE A 195 7.39 -17.71 -3.05
CA PHE A 195 5.99 -18.04 -3.26
C PHE A 195 5.55 -18.04 -4.72
N SER A 196 6.20 -17.25 -5.57
CA SER A 196 5.92 -17.29 -7.00
C SER A 196 6.77 -18.27 -7.79
N LYS A 197 7.75 -18.94 -7.17
CA LYS A 197 8.61 -19.91 -7.86
C LYS A 197 7.75 -21.07 -8.38
N PRO A 198 7.97 -21.53 -9.63
CA PRO A 198 7.23 -22.66 -10.20
C PRO A 198 7.24 -23.89 -9.28
N MET A 199 6.08 -24.52 -9.12
CA MET A 199 5.88 -25.62 -8.17
C MET A 199 6.75 -26.84 -8.49
N ASP A 200 7.00 -27.13 -9.76
CA ASP A 200 7.90 -28.21 -10.24
C ASP A 200 9.35 -28.03 -9.79
N GLN A 201 9.74 -26.80 -9.44
CA GLN A 201 11.07 -26.45 -8.93
C GLN A 201 11.14 -26.37 -7.39
N ARG A 202 10.07 -26.77 -6.69
CA ARG A 202 9.94 -26.65 -5.24
C ARG A 202 9.68 -28.02 -4.63
N GLU A 203 10.50 -28.40 -3.65
CA GLU A 203 10.44 -29.71 -3.02
C GLU A 203 9.07 -29.99 -2.41
N ALA A 204 8.49 -28.99 -1.74
CA ALA A 204 7.18 -29.04 -1.10
C ALA A 204 6.03 -29.48 -2.03
N PHE A 205 6.19 -29.29 -3.34
CA PHE A 205 5.14 -29.58 -4.32
C PHE A 205 5.42 -30.81 -5.21
N LYS A 206 6.57 -31.48 -5.09
CA LYS A 206 6.95 -32.62 -5.95
C LYS A 206 5.97 -33.80 -5.85
N ASP A 207 5.54 -34.12 -4.63
CA ASP A 207 4.62 -35.24 -4.35
C ASP A 207 3.14 -34.84 -4.46
N SER A 208 2.86 -33.57 -4.79
CA SER A 208 1.51 -32.97 -4.80
C SER A 208 0.88 -32.90 -6.19
N LEU A 209 1.54 -33.46 -7.22
CA LEU A 209 1.09 -33.39 -8.62
C LEU A 209 -0.02 -34.40 -8.95
N GLU A 210 -0.21 -35.44 -8.12
CA GLU A 210 -1.17 -36.53 -8.39
C GLU A 210 -2.53 -36.35 -7.70
N GLU A 211 -2.63 -35.53 -6.65
CA GLU A 211 -3.92 -35.18 -6.03
C GLU A 211 -4.50 -33.90 -6.67
N GLU A 212 -5.58 -34.13 -7.39
CA GLU A 212 -6.23 -33.33 -8.43
C GLU A 212 -6.63 -31.91 -8.00
N LYS A 213 -6.99 -31.09 -9.00
CA LYS A 213 -7.41 -29.68 -9.02
C LYS A 213 -8.26 -29.12 -7.85
N GLU A 214 -8.72 -29.91 -6.89
CA GLU A 214 -9.64 -29.51 -5.82
C GLU A 214 -9.02 -28.61 -4.74
N ALA A 215 -7.69 -28.54 -4.60
CA ALA A 215 -7.02 -27.79 -3.53
C ALA A 215 -6.43 -26.42 -3.97
N GLY A 216 -6.61 -26.03 -5.23
CA GLY A 216 -6.07 -24.78 -5.78
C GLY A 216 -7.16 -23.74 -6.07
N VAL A 217 -6.81 -22.46 -5.97
CA VAL A 217 -7.63 -21.36 -6.49
C VAL A 217 -7.21 -21.13 -7.94
N PHE A 218 -8.15 -21.33 -8.86
CA PHE A 218 -7.96 -21.11 -10.29
C PHE A 218 -8.68 -19.83 -10.73
N PHE A 219 -8.08 -19.11 -11.67
CA PHE A 219 -8.74 -18.04 -12.40
C PHE A 219 -9.00 -18.48 -13.83
N GLU A 220 -10.24 -18.30 -14.26
CA GLU A 220 -10.62 -18.47 -15.65
C GLU A 220 -10.46 -17.13 -16.38
N SER A 221 -9.66 -17.11 -17.44
CA SER A 221 -9.58 -15.99 -18.35
C SER A 221 -9.65 -16.48 -19.78
N LYS A 222 -10.63 -15.97 -20.55
CA LYS A 222 -10.84 -16.33 -21.96
C LYS A 222 -10.94 -17.85 -22.22
N GLY A 223 -11.48 -18.61 -21.27
CA GLY A 223 -11.67 -20.06 -21.36
C GLY A 223 -10.46 -20.91 -20.95
N GLU A 224 -9.38 -20.30 -20.45
CA GLU A 224 -8.24 -21.01 -19.87
C GLU A 224 -8.27 -20.91 -18.34
N GLU A 225 -8.22 -22.06 -17.67
CA GLU A 225 -8.04 -22.15 -16.21
C GLU A 225 -6.56 -22.04 -15.87
N THR A 226 -6.22 -21.02 -15.09
CA THR A 226 -4.87 -20.79 -14.58
C THR A 226 -4.84 -20.97 -13.07
N LEU A 227 -3.96 -21.83 -12.56
CA LEU A 227 -3.71 -21.93 -11.13
C LEU A 227 -3.08 -20.63 -10.62
N PHE A 228 -3.75 -19.99 -9.66
CA PHE A 228 -3.32 -18.72 -9.08
C PHE A 228 -2.78 -18.88 -7.66
N LEU A 229 -3.36 -19.76 -6.85
CA LEU A 229 -2.93 -19.99 -5.47
C LEU A 229 -3.08 -21.46 -5.09
N ARG A 230 -2.13 -22.00 -4.33
CA ARG A 230 -2.21 -23.34 -3.76
C ARG A 230 -1.46 -23.40 -2.43
N TYR A 231 -2.01 -24.13 -1.48
CA TYR A 231 -1.25 -24.59 -0.32
C TYR A 231 -0.96 -26.08 -0.49
N ASP A 232 0.22 -26.53 -0.08
CA ASP A 232 0.48 -27.95 0.08
C ASP A 232 -0.07 -28.48 1.43
N LYS A 233 0.18 -29.75 1.73
CA LYS A 233 -0.23 -30.38 3.00
C LYS A 233 0.61 -29.93 4.21
N THR A 234 1.80 -29.38 3.98
CA THR A 234 2.75 -28.92 5.02
C THR A 234 2.51 -27.46 5.42
N GLY A 235 1.82 -26.68 4.58
CA GLY A 235 1.61 -25.24 4.73
C GLY A 235 2.43 -24.40 3.76
N ALA A 236 3.20 -24.99 2.85
CA ALA A 236 3.92 -24.25 1.82
C ALA A 236 2.94 -23.56 0.86
N LEU A 237 3.27 -22.32 0.50
CA LEU A 237 2.37 -21.45 -0.26
C LEU A 237 2.90 -21.20 -1.68
N TYR A 238 2.11 -21.56 -2.67
CA TYR A 238 2.30 -21.11 -4.05
C TYR A 238 1.30 -20.01 -4.37
N ARG A 239 1.78 -18.87 -4.91
CA ARG A 239 0.96 -17.83 -5.53
C ARG A 239 1.58 -17.40 -6.86
N ARG A 240 0.83 -17.56 -7.95
CA ARG A 240 1.28 -17.12 -9.27
C ARG A 240 1.49 -15.61 -9.27
N LEU A 241 2.66 -15.18 -9.71
CA LEU A 241 2.88 -13.77 -10.01
C LEU A 241 2.19 -13.44 -11.34
N HIS A 242 1.19 -12.56 -11.29
CA HIS A 242 0.41 -12.21 -12.48
C HIS A 242 -0.12 -10.77 -12.37
N LEU A 243 0.60 -9.81 -12.93
CA LEU A 243 0.23 -8.39 -12.89
C LEU A 243 -0.31 -7.95 -14.24
N VAL A 244 -1.59 -7.62 -14.30
CA VAL A 244 -2.22 -7.08 -15.50
C VAL A 244 -2.11 -5.56 -15.47
N LEU A 245 -1.27 -4.98 -16.33
CA LEU A 245 -1.03 -3.54 -16.38
C LEU A 245 -1.05 -3.02 -17.82
N PRO A 246 -1.23 -1.71 -18.04
CA PRO A 246 -1.06 -1.12 -19.36
C PRO A 246 0.32 -1.46 -19.96
N ALA A 247 0.35 -1.71 -21.27
CA ALA A 247 1.59 -1.97 -21.98
C ALA A 247 2.59 -0.82 -21.83
N GLY A 248 3.87 -1.15 -21.64
CA GLY A 248 4.93 -0.16 -21.40
C GLY A 248 5.02 0.37 -19.96
N THR A 249 4.30 -0.25 -19.03
CA THR A 249 4.50 0.00 -17.59
C THR A 249 5.83 -0.63 -17.15
N SER A 250 6.67 0.15 -16.49
CA SER A 250 7.89 -0.32 -15.86
C SER A 250 7.64 -0.58 -14.38
N ILE A 251 8.13 -1.71 -13.90
CA ILE A 251 8.13 -2.07 -12.47
C ILE A 251 9.59 -2.11 -12.04
N LYS A 252 9.97 -1.30 -11.05
CA LYS A 252 11.36 -1.17 -10.60
C LYS A 252 11.45 -1.12 -9.09
N ARG A 253 12.61 -1.48 -8.56
CA ARG A 253 12.98 -1.24 -7.17
C ARG A 253 13.19 0.26 -6.91
N HIS A 254 12.81 0.71 -5.72
CA HIS A 254 13.16 2.03 -5.19
C HIS A 254 13.53 1.88 -3.73
N ASP A 255 14.84 1.97 -3.43
CA ASP A 255 15.40 1.70 -2.10
C ASP A 255 15.20 0.22 -1.66
N PRO A 256 15.91 -0.30 -0.63
CA PRO A 256 15.87 -1.72 -0.28
C PRO A 256 14.48 -2.30 -0.03
N HIS A 257 13.49 -1.48 0.33
CA HIS A 257 12.12 -1.90 0.70
C HIS A 257 11.01 -1.08 0.00
N GLY A 258 11.24 -0.71 -1.27
CA GLY A 258 10.23 -0.01 -2.06
C GLY A 258 10.10 -0.44 -3.53
N ILE A 259 8.90 -0.24 -4.08
CA ILE A 259 8.54 -0.59 -5.46
C ILE A 259 7.96 0.64 -6.16
N VAL A 260 8.47 0.92 -7.36
CA VAL A 260 7.93 1.93 -8.27
C VAL A 260 7.24 1.27 -9.46
N LEU A 261 5.98 1.64 -9.67
CA LEU A 261 5.23 1.36 -10.89
C LEU A 261 5.13 2.63 -11.71
N GLU A 262 5.77 2.64 -12.86
CA GLU A 262 5.77 3.78 -13.77
C GLU A 262 5.11 3.41 -15.10
N SER A 263 3.96 4.03 -15.37
CA SER A 263 3.28 3.94 -16.67
C SER A 263 3.41 5.26 -17.45
N ASN A 264 2.79 5.33 -18.62
CA ASN A 264 2.68 6.57 -19.41
C ASN A 264 1.91 7.69 -18.69
N HIS A 265 1.14 7.36 -17.65
CA HIS A 265 0.18 8.29 -17.04
C HIS A 265 0.33 8.47 -15.53
N ILE A 266 0.84 7.45 -14.84
CA ILE A 266 0.97 7.45 -13.38
C ILE A 266 2.33 6.89 -12.99
N VAL A 267 2.92 7.47 -11.95
CA VAL A 267 4.00 6.91 -11.15
C VAL A 267 3.44 6.63 -9.75
N LEU A 268 3.50 5.37 -9.34
CA LEU A 268 3.18 4.94 -7.98
C LEU A 268 4.47 4.51 -7.30
N ASN A 269 4.71 5.00 -6.10
CA ASN A 269 5.79 4.53 -5.24
C ASN A 269 5.20 3.94 -3.97
N PHE A 270 5.67 2.76 -3.58
CA PHE A 270 5.34 2.11 -2.32
C PHE A 270 6.62 2.04 -1.49
N ASP A 271 6.63 2.71 -0.34
CA ASP A 271 7.70 2.62 0.64
C ASP A 271 7.17 1.92 1.89
N ILE A 272 7.86 0.86 2.31
CA ILE A 272 7.58 0.18 3.57
C ILE A 272 8.56 0.67 4.62
N ILE A 273 8.03 0.99 5.80
CA ILE A 273 8.82 1.55 6.89
C ILE A 273 8.52 0.76 8.15
N PHE A 274 9.49 -0.02 8.60
CA PHE A 274 9.47 -0.71 9.87
C PHE A 274 10.70 -0.32 10.71
N ASP A 275 10.53 0.69 11.56
CA ASP A 275 11.64 1.22 12.38
C ASP A 275 11.83 0.46 13.70
N GLY A 276 11.02 -0.57 13.96
CA GLY A 276 11.04 -1.31 15.23
C GLY A 276 10.44 -0.57 16.43
N TYR A 277 9.92 0.65 16.25
CA TYR A 277 9.32 1.40 17.36
C TYR A 277 8.05 0.73 17.89
N ASN A 278 7.99 0.63 19.22
CA ASN A 278 6.78 0.18 19.90
C ASN A 278 5.64 1.19 19.74
N THR A 279 4.41 0.68 19.73
CA THR A 279 3.19 1.47 19.71
C THR A 279 2.21 0.96 20.76
N VAL A 280 1.33 1.84 21.24
CA VAL A 280 0.37 1.51 22.29
C VAL A 280 -0.96 1.14 21.64
N LEU A 281 -1.46 -0.05 21.98
CA LEU A 281 -2.83 -0.44 21.61
C LEU A 281 -3.83 0.18 22.57
N PRO A 282 -5.08 0.38 22.13
CA PRO A 282 -6.15 0.82 23.02
C PRO A 282 -6.24 -0.07 24.27
N GLU A 283 -6.52 0.55 25.41
CA GLU A 283 -6.69 -0.14 26.69
C GLU A 283 -7.66 -1.32 26.57
N TYR A 284 -7.41 -2.37 27.35
CA TYR A 284 -8.16 -3.63 27.36
C TYR A 284 -8.06 -4.47 26.07
N PHE A 285 -7.51 -3.96 24.97
CA PHE A 285 -7.48 -4.69 23.71
C PHE A 285 -6.64 -5.97 23.79
N GLN A 286 -5.40 -5.87 24.27
CA GLN A 286 -4.52 -7.04 24.43
C GLN A 286 -5.18 -8.11 25.31
N LYS A 287 -5.69 -7.71 26.47
CA LYS A 287 -6.31 -8.63 27.44
C LYS A 287 -7.60 -9.28 26.92
N TYR A 288 -8.53 -8.50 26.40
CA TYR A 288 -9.88 -8.99 26.13
C TYR A 288 -10.13 -9.39 24.67
N TYR A 289 -9.45 -8.76 23.72
CA TYR A 289 -9.57 -9.12 22.30
C TYR A 289 -8.58 -10.21 21.93
N LEU A 290 -7.31 -10.04 22.33
CA LEU A 290 -6.25 -11.01 21.99
C LEU A 290 -6.10 -12.13 23.04
N GLY A 291 -6.73 -12.00 24.21
CA GLY A 291 -6.56 -12.95 25.31
C GLY A 291 -5.14 -12.95 25.90
N LEU A 292 -4.42 -11.84 25.77
CA LEU A 292 -3.03 -11.70 26.21
C LEU A 292 -2.96 -10.88 27.49
N ASP A 293 -2.54 -11.52 28.57
CA ASP A 293 -2.25 -10.82 29.82
C ASP A 293 -0.87 -10.15 29.80
N LEU A 294 -0.71 -9.14 30.65
CA LEU A 294 0.59 -8.49 30.87
C LEU A 294 1.53 -9.49 31.54
N GLU A 295 2.43 -10.06 30.75
CA GLU A 295 3.47 -10.99 31.19
C GLU A 295 4.84 -10.38 30.89
N PHE A 296 5.71 -10.38 31.91
CA PHE A 296 7.12 -10.04 31.77
C PHE A 296 7.92 -11.33 31.72
N ILE A 297 8.92 -11.36 30.83
CA ILE A 297 9.90 -12.43 30.75
C ILE A 297 11.26 -11.87 31.18
N SER A 298 11.92 -12.59 32.08
CA SER A 298 13.29 -12.28 32.49
C SER A 298 14.22 -12.79 31.40
N GLU A 299 14.94 -11.86 30.77
CA GLU A 299 15.88 -12.16 29.69
C GLU A 299 17.27 -12.49 30.26
N ASN A 300 17.65 -11.80 31.33
CA ASN A 300 18.82 -12.05 32.14
C ASN A 300 18.58 -11.49 33.56
N GLU A 301 19.57 -11.60 34.46
CA GLU A 301 19.44 -11.18 35.87
C GLU A 301 19.00 -9.71 36.07
N TRP A 302 19.10 -8.86 35.04
CA TRP A 302 18.92 -7.41 35.16
C TRP A 302 17.88 -6.79 34.23
N LEU A 303 17.30 -7.57 33.29
CA LEU A 303 16.38 -7.06 32.29
C LEU A 303 15.14 -7.95 32.16
N ASP A 304 14.01 -7.39 32.59
CA ASP A 304 12.69 -7.91 32.28
C ASP A 304 12.14 -7.18 31.05
N ILE A 305 11.70 -7.94 30.05
CA ILE A 305 11.03 -7.40 28.86
C ILE A 305 9.57 -7.84 28.85
N LEU A 306 8.71 -7.02 28.24
CA LEU A 306 7.34 -7.42 27.96
C LEU A 306 7.35 -8.59 26.99
N ARG A 307 6.66 -9.69 27.35
CA ARG A 307 6.49 -10.84 26.46
C ARG A 307 5.85 -10.41 25.15
N PHE A 308 4.70 -9.74 25.25
CA PHE A 308 3.94 -9.28 24.08
C PHE A 308 4.31 -7.84 23.75
N GLN A 309 5.11 -7.67 22.69
CA GLN A 309 5.52 -6.37 22.17
C GLN A 309 4.62 -6.00 21.00
N VAL A 310 4.38 -4.71 20.82
CA VAL A 310 3.54 -4.21 19.73
C VAL A 310 4.31 -3.16 18.98
N PHE A 311 4.59 -3.43 17.72
CA PHE A 311 5.37 -2.53 16.88
C PHE A 311 4.48 -1.79 15.87
N GLU A 312 4.84 -0.54 15.56
CA GLU A 312 4.24 0.21 14.45
C GLU A 312 4.95 -0.14 13.14
N ILE A 313 4.15 -0.32 12.08
CA ILE A 313 4.64 -0.50 10.71
C ILE A 313 3.86 0.44 9.80
N LYS A 314 4.52 1.03 8.80
CA LYS A 314 3.89 2.01 7.91
C LYS A 314 4.04 1.61 6.46
N LEU A 315 3.00 1.89 5.69
CA LEU A 315 3.05 1.93 4.24
C LEU A 315 2.85 3.36 3.78
N LYS A 316 3.84 3.88 3.05
CA LYS A 316 3.73 5.17 2.37
C LYS A 316 3.55 4.94 0.87
N ILE A 317 2.51 5.56 0.31
CA ILE A 317 2.15 5.43 -1.10
C ILE A 317 2.17 6.83 -1.72
N ASP A 318 3.13 7.08 -2.62
CA ASP A 318 3.16 8.31 -3.39
C ASP A 318 2.51 8.08 -4.77
N VAL A 319 1.42 8.78 -5.03
CA VAL A 319 0.72 8.77 -6.32
C VAL A 319 1.06 10.06 -7.05
N LYS A 320 1.71 9.96 -8.21
CA LYS A 320 2.02 11.10 -9.08
C LYS A 320 1.44 10.85 -10.48
N PHE A 321 0.52 11.72 -10.89
CA PHE A 321 0.06 11.72 -12.28
C PHE A 321 1.09 12.43 -13.17
N LYS A 322 1.19 12.05 -14.45
CA LYS A 322 2.00 12.74 -15.46
C LYS A 322 1.14 13.76 -16.19
N ILE A 323 1.63 14.95 -16.53
CA ILE A 323 0.77 16.05 -17.03
C ILE A 323 -0.05 15.71 -18.28
N ARG A 324 0.43 14.75 -19.08
CA ARG A 324 -0.27 14.21 -20.26
C ARG A 324 -1.55 13.45 -19.90
N SER A 325 -1.69 12.93 -18.67
CA SER A 325 -2.89 12.22 -18.21
C SER A 325 -4.11 13.14 -18.08
N LEU A 326 -3.90 14.45 -17.87
CA LEU A 326 -4.99 15.42 -17.69
C LEU A 326 -5.87 15.57 -18.92
N PHE A 327 -5.32 15.35 -20.11
CA PHE A 327 -5.99 15.63 -21.38
C PHE A 327 -6.70 14.41 -21.97
N SER A 328 -6.79 13.29 -21.24
CA SER A 328 -7.42 12.05 -21.74
C SER A 328 -8.38 11.45 -20.72
N ASN A 329 -9.68 11.46 -21.05
CA ASN A 329 -10.73 10.80 -20.26
C ASN A 329 -10.53 9.28 -20.18
N THR A 330 -9.95 8.68 -21.20
CA THR A 330 -9.61 7.25 -21.23
C THR A 330 -8.66 6.90 -20.10
N VAL A 331 -7.65 7.75 -19.84
CA VAL A 331 -6.66 7.54 -18.78
C VAL A 331 -7.31 7.52 -17.39
N TRP A 332 -8.30 8.38 -17.14
CA TRP A 332 -9.02 8.38 -15.87
C TRP A 332 -9.81 7.08 -15.66
N ASN A 333 -10.38 6.51 -16.73
CA ASN A 333 -11.05 5.21 -16.66
C ASN A 333 -10.07 4.06 -16.39
N TYR A 334 -8.89 4.06 -17.03
CA TYR A 334 -7.85 3.05 -16.83
C TYR A 334 -7.32 3.01 -15.39
N ASN A 335 -7.43 4.10 -14.63
CA ASN A 335 -6.82 4.22 -13.31
C ASN A 335 -7.83 4.14 -12.16
N LYS A 336 -9.11 3.81 -12.43
CA LYS A 336 -10.13 3.64 -11.38
C LYS A 336 -9.79 2.53 -10.39
N TRP A 337 -9.02 1.53 -10.81
CA TRP A 337 -8.53 0.48 -9.91
C TRP A 337 -7.71 1.05 -8.75
N LEU A 338 -7.06 2.21 -8.93
CA LEU A 338 -6.22 2.81 -7.90
C LEU A 338 -7.04 3.16 -6.65
N ASP A 339 -8.23 3.71 -6.81
CA ASP A 339 -9.08 4.04 -5.66
C ASP A 339 -9.58 2.76 -4.97
N THR A 340 -9.96 1.74 -5.73
CA THR A 340 -10.33 0.42 -5.19
C THR A 340 -9.18 -0.18 -4.39
N TYR A 341 -7.97 -0.16 -4.95
CA TYR A 341 -6.77 -0.70 -4.34
C TYR A 341 -6.39 0.05 -3.06
N LEU A 342 -6.30 1.38 -3.10
CA LEU A 342 -5.97 2.21 -1.95
C LEU A 342 -6.99 2.06 -0.82
N ASN A 343 -8.28 1.95 -1.16
CA ASN A 343 -9.33 1.69 -0.18
C ASN A 343 -9.19 0.29 0.44
N SER A 344 -8.86 -0.75 -0.34
CA SER A 344 -8.59 -2.08 0.21
C SER A 344 -7.42 -2.05 1.19
N LEU A 345 -6.30 -1.44 0.79
CA LEU A 345 -5.13 -1.28 1.65
C LEU A 345 -5.46 -0.54 2.94
N LYS A 346 -6.24 0.56 2.86
CA LYS A 346 -6.68 1.28 4.06
C LYS A 346 -7.46 0.36 5.00
N LYS A 347 -8.38 -0.46 4.48
CA LYS A 347 -9.19 -1.37 5.29
C LYS A 347 -8.36 -2.45 5.97
N GLU A 348 -7.36 -2.98 5.27
CA GLU A 348 -6.56 -4.12 5.74
C GLU A 348 -5.39 -3.73 6.63
N ILE A 349 -4.82 -2.53 6.44
CA ILE A 349 -3.58 -2.07 7.11
C ILE A 349 -3.86 -1.08 8.22
N SER A 350 -4.80 -0.15 8.03
CA SER A 350 -4.95 0.98 8.94
C SER A 350 -5.41 0.52 10.31
N ARG A 351 -4.57 0.76 11.33
CA ARG A 351 -4.89 0.56 12.73
C ARG A 351 -6.19 1.26 13.13
N ASP A 352 -6.31 2.53 12.76
CA ASP A 352 -7.47 3.34 13.14
C ASP A 352 -8.76 2.79 12.52
N TYR A 353 -8.73 2.46 11.21
CA TYR A 353 -9.86 1.81 10.55
C TYR A 353 -10.22 0.45 11.18
N PHE A 354 -9.23 -0.36 11.55
CA PHE A 354 -9.48 -1.64 12.20
C PHE A 354 -10.24 -1.45 13.52
N PHE A 355 -9.78 -0.57 14.41
CA PHE A 355 -10.45 -0.31 15.69
C PHE A 355 -11.84 0.32 15.53
N GLU A 356 -12.02 1.17 14.53
CA GLU A 356 -13.34 1.69 14.16
C GLU A 356 -14.26 0.56 13.68
N SER A 357 -13.76 -0.35 12.82
CA SER A 357 -14.56 -1.42 12.22
C SER A 357 -15.10 -2.43 13.24
N ILE A 358 -14.37 -2.66 14.34
CA ILE A 358 -14.79 -3.53 15.44
C ILE A 358 -15.52 -2.76 16.56
N ASN A 359 -15.78 -1.46 16.38
CA ASN A 359 -16.39 -0.58 17.39
C ASN A 359 -15.67 -0.66 18.75
N TRP A 360 -14.34 -0.58 18.73
CA TRP A 360 -13.54 -0.83 19.92
C TRP A 360 -13.79 0.18 21.04
N GLU A 361 -13.99 1.46 20.73
CA GLU A 361 -14.23 2.50 21.74
C GLU A 361 -15.51 2.24 22.57
N GLN A 362 -16.58 1.78 21.91
CA GLN A 362 -17.81 1.38 22.59
C GLN A 362 -17.58 0.11 23.43
N THR A 363 -16.88 -0.87 22.87
CA THR A 363 -16.53 -2.13 23.54
C THR A 363 -15.68 -1.88 24.78
N LYS A 364 -14.66 -1.02 24.68
CA LYS A 364 -13.80 -0.56 25.76
C LYS A 364 -14.62 0.00 26.92
N THR A 365 -15.61 0.85 26.61
CA THR A 365 -16.48 1.44 27.63
C THR A 365 -17.29 0.37 28.37
N LEU A 366 -17.82 -0.62 27.66
CA LEU A 366 -18.55 -1.73 28.27
C LEU A 366 -17.64 -2.59 29.16
N LEU A 367 -16.44 -2.94 28.67
CA LEU A 367 -15.44 -3.70 29.43
C LEU A 367 -15.05 -2.98 30.72
N TYR A 368 -14.83 -1.66 30.66
CA TYR A 368 -14.52 -0.85 31.83
C TYR A 368 -15.63 -0.89 32.89
N ILE A 369 -16.90 -0.77 32.47
CA ILE A 369 -18.06 -0.88 33.38
C ILE A 369 -18.12 -2.29 34.00
N MET A 370 -17.85 -3.33 33.21
CA MET A 370 -17.85 -4.71 33.68
C MET A 370 -16.75 -4.99 34.70
N GLU A 371 -15.53 -4.49 34.49
CA GLU A 371 -14.45 -4.62 35.48
C GLU A 371 -14.76 -3.86 36.77
N LYS A 372 -15.33 -2.64 36.67
CA LYS A 372 -15.73 -1.86 37.86
C LYS A 372 -16.82 -2.51 38.69
N LYS A 373 -17.73 -3.28 38.07
CA LYS A 373 -18.77 -4.04 38.79
C LYS A 373 -18.26 -5.35 39.40
N ARG A 374 -17.11 -5.85 38.92
CA ARG A 374 -16.46 -7.08 39.41
C ARG A 374 -15.57 -6.84 40.62
N LYS A 375 -15.08 -5.61 40.79
CA LYS A 375 -14.44 -5.11 42.01
C LYS A 375 -15.50 -4.61 42.98
#